data_AF-A0A2V9GA46-F1
#
_entry.id   AF-A0A2V9GA46-F1
#
_cell.length_a   1.000
_cell.length_b   1.000
_cell.length_c   1.000
_cell.angle_alpha   90.00
_cell.angle_beta   90.00
_cell.angle_gamma   90.00
#
_symmetry.space_group_name_H-M   'P 1'
#
loop_
_entity.id
_entity.type
_entity.pdbx_description
1 polymer ?
#
loop_
_entity_poly.entity_id
_entity_poly.type
_entity_poly.pdbx_seq_one_letter_code
_entity_poly.pdbx_strand_id
1 'polypeptide(L)' 'MNLYQCIAPDVQLGKEVKLSKFINLYCCAIGDGTKIGAFVEIQKNARVGKNCKISSHTKRYA' A
#
# COMPACT_ATOMS: atom_id res chain seq x y z
N MET A 1 -8.81 9.24 -12.17
CA MET A 1 -8.67 8.03 -11.34
C MET A 1 -7.57 7.15 -11.91
N ASN A 2 -6.67 6.63 -11.08
CA ASN A 2 -5.66 5.67 -11.53
C ASN A 2 -6.40 4.34 -11.83
N LEU A 3 -6.45 3.95 -13.10
CA LEU A 3 -7.35 2.92 -13.62
C LEU A 3 -7.18 1.52 -12.98
N TYR A 4 -6.12 1.31 -12.19
CA TYR A 4 -5.69 0.00 -11.72
C TYR A 4 -5.32 -0.04 -10.23
N GLN A 5 -5.74 0.96 -9.44
CA GLN A 5 -5.46 1.00 -8.01
C GLN A 5 -6.76 0.92 -7.21
N CYS A 6 -6.89 -0.11 -6.38
CA CYS A 6 -7.99 -0.25 -5.43
C CYS A 6 -7.51 0.23 -4.06
N ILE A 7 -7.81 1.49 -3.74
CA ILE A 7 -7.42 2.11 -2.47
C ILE A 7 -8.70 2.51 -1.75
N ALA A 8 -8.96 1.89 -0.61
CA ALA A 8 -10.09 2.27 0.23
C ALA A 8 -9.89 3.70 0.79
N PRO A 9 -10.97 4.48 1.00
CA PRO A 9 -10.88 5.90 1.37
C PRO A 9 -10.24 6.15 2.73
N ASP A 10 -10.17 5.12 3.57
CA ASP A 10 -9.63 5.14 4.93
C ASP A 10 -8.16 4.71 5.01
N VAL A 11 -7.52 4.42 3.86
CA VAL A 11 -6.08 4.16 3.79
C VAL A 11 -5.29 5.44 4.06
N GLN A 12 -4.37 5.36 5.01
CA GLN A 12 -3.47 6.47 5.35
C GLN A 12 -2.16 6.34 4.58
N LEU A 13 -1.86 7.32 3.74
CA LEU A 13 -0.61 7.37 2.97
C LEU A 13 0.29 8.50 3.51
N GLY A 14 1.52 8.15 3.85
CA GLY A 14 2.57 9.10 4.17
C GLY A 14 3.05 9.90 2.96
N LYS A 15 4.01 10.78 3.20
CA LYS A 15 4.63 11.61 2.14
C LYS A 15 5.46 10.73 1.20
N GLU A 16 5.46 11.08 -0.09
CA GLU A 16 6.29 10.41 -1.10
C GLU A 16 6.08 8.90 -1.25
N VAL A 17 4.91 8.39 -0.87
CA VAL A 17 4.55 6.98 -1.10
C VAL A 17 4.41 6.72 -2.60
N LYS A 18 5.06 5.66 -3.08
CA LYS A 18 4.98 5.25 -4.49
C LYS A 18 4.13 3.99 -4.62
N LEU A 19 3.06 4.09 -5.39
CA LEU A 19 2.10 3.03 -5.61
C LEU A 19 2.20 2.51 -7.04
N SER A 20 2.46 1.22 -7.19
CA SER A 20 2.40 0.55 -8.49
C SER A 20 0.94 0.32 -8.93
N LYS A 21 0.75 -0.28 -10.11
CA LYS A 21 -0.55 -0.73 -10.60
C LYS A 21 -0.96 -2.06 -9.96
N PHE A 22 -2.25 -2.37 -9.99
CA PHE A 22 -2.84 -3.62 -9.50
C PHE A 22 -2.58 -3.86 -8.02
N ILE A 23 -2.80 -2.82 -7.20
CA ILE A 23 -2.67 -2.89 -5.74
C ILE A 23 -4.04 -2.85 -5.08
N ASN A 24 -4.14 -3.50 -3.92
CA ASN A 24 -5.34 -3.56 -3.10
C ASN A 24 -4.98 -3.11 -1.68
N LEU A 25 -5.43 -1.92 -1.27
CA LEU A 25 -5.17 -1.35 0.05
C LEU A 25 -6.49 -1.14 0.79
N TYR A 26 -6.59 -1.71 2.00
CA TYR A 26 -7.80 -1.68 2.83
C TYR A 26 -7.46 -1.27 4.26
N CYS A 27 -8.09 -0.21 4.79
CA CYS A 27 -8.01 0.21 6.19
C CYS A 27 -6.59 0.13 6.81
N CYS A 28 -5.55 0.54 6.07
CA CYS A 28 -4.15 0.36 6.43
C CYS A 28 -3.36 1.67 6.47
N ALA A 29 -2.21 1.68 7.12
CA ALA A 29 -1.32 2.85 7.17
C ALA A 29 0.04 2.55 6.51
N ILE A 30 0.46 3.42 5.59
CA ILE A 30 1.72 3.32 4.85
C ILE A 30 2.60 4.53 5.20
N GLY A 31 3.77 4.28 5.80
CA GLY A 31 4.70 5.34 6.20
C GLY A 31 5.40 6.04 5.02
N ASP A 32 5.99 7.21 5.33
CA ASP A 32 6.68 8.08 4.37
C ASP A 32 7.77 7.35 3.57
N GLY A 33 7.94 7.72 2.30
CA GLY A 33 9.00 7.20 1.42
C GLY A 33 8.85 5.73 1.02
N THR A 34 7.74 5.07 1.40
CA THR A 34 7.51 3.65 1.13
C THR A 34 7.05 3.40 -0.31
N LYS A 35 7.49 2.26 -0.87
CA LYS A 35 7.14 1.82 -2.23
C LYS A 35 6.33 0.52 -2.17
N ILE A 36 5.16 0.52 -2.81
CA ILE A 36 4.28 -0.64 -2.96
C ILE A 36 4.38 -1.16 -4.40
N GLY A 37 4.90 -2.39 -4.54
CA GLY A 37 5.01 -3.10 -5.81
C GLY A 37 3.66 -3.52 -6.40
N ALA A 38 3.66 -3.98 -7.65
CA ALA A 38 2.44 -4.46 -8.30
C ALA A 38 1.92 -5.76 -7.66
N PHE A 39 0.61 -6.00 -7.71
CA PHE A 39 -0.02 -7.19 -7.15
C PHE A 39 0.18 -7.34 -5.63
N VAL A 40 0.36 -6.23 -4.93
CA VAL A 40 0.44 -6.19 -3.47
C VAL A 40 -0.94 -5.95 -2.87
N GLU A 41 -1.24 -6.72 -1.84
CA GLU A 41 -2.46 -6.61 -1.05
C GLU A 41 -2.10 -6.32 0.42
N ILE A 42 -2.62 -5.20 0.94
CA ILE A 42 -2.46 -4.81 2.35
C ILE A 42 -3.84 -4.74 2.98
N GLN A 43 -4.06 -5.62 3.95
CA GLN A 43 -5.34 -5.81 4.62
C GLN A 43 -5.53 -4.85 5.80
N LYS A 44 -6.77 -4.81 6.30
CA LYS A 44 -7.18 -3.95 7.43
C LYS A 44 -6.24 -4.07 8.62
N ASN A 45 -6.03 -2.95 9.31
CA ASN A 45 -5.19 -2.82 10.51
C ASN A 45 -3.68 -3.02 10.29
N ALA A 46 -3.23 -3.37 9.08
CA ALA A 46 -1.81 -3.50 8.80
C ALA A 46 -1.13 -2.12 8.79
N ARG A 47 0.08 -2.07 9.34
CA ARG A 47 0.94 -0.88 9.35
C ARG A 47 2.25 -1.18 8.65
N VAL A 48 2.59 -0.38 7.65
CA VAL A 48 3.88 -0.39 6.98
C VAL A 48 4.67 0.83 7.45
N GLY A 49 5.90 0.61 7.90
CA GLY A 49 6.79 1.67 8.37
C GLY A 49 7.22 2.63 7.26
N LYS A 50 8.12 3.56 7.61
CA LYS A 50 8.73 4.49 6.66
C LYS A 50 9.86 3.80 5.88
N ASN A 51 10.17 4.29 4.68
CA ASN A 51 11.27 3.83 3.82
C ASN A 51 11.25 2.32 3.53
N CYS A 52 10.06 1.72 3.49
CA CYS A 52 9.89 0.31 3.20
C CYS A 52 9.77 0.06 1.68
N LYS A 53 10.15 -1.13 1.24
CA LYS A 53 9.86 -1.64 -0.10
C LYS A 53 9.07 -2.93 0.03
N ILE A 54 7.78 -2.89 -0.36
CA ILE A 54 6.94 -4.07 -0.43
C ILE A 54 6.99 -4.58 -1.87
N SER A 55 7.69 -5.70 -2.08
CA SER A 55 7.89 -6.28 -3.40
C SER A 55 6.60 -6.93 -3.93
N SER A 56 6.53 -7.10 -5.25
CA SER A 56 5.38 -7.72 -5.91
C SER A 56 5.06 -9.11 -5.36
N HIS A 57 3.80 -9.52 -5.46
CA HIS A 57 3.30 -10.82 -4.97
C HIS A 57 3.41 -11.02 -3.45
N THR A 58 3.45 -9.93 -2.68
CA THR A 58 3.46 -9.97 -1.22
C THR A 58 2.04 -9.75 -0.69
N LYS A 59 1.61 -10.61 0.24
CA LYS A 59 0.40 -10.39 1.05
C LYS A 59 0.80 -10.09 2.48
N ARG A 60 0.26 -9.01 3.04
CA ARG A 60 0.48 -8.65 4.44
C ARG A 60 -0.86 -8.61 5.19
N TYR A 61 -0.95 -9.45 6.20
CA TYR A 61 -2.04 -9.45 7.17
C TYR A 61 -1.57 -8.76 8.46
N ALA A 62 -2.52 -8.19 9.20
CA ALA A 62 -2.29 -7.65 10.53
C ALA A 62 -2.37 -8.78 11.57
#